data_AF-A0A6A6NGC4-F1
#
_entry.id   AF-A0A6A6NGC4-F1
#
_cell.length_a   1.000
_cell.length_b   1.000
_cell.length_c   1.000
_cell.angle_alpha   90.00
_cell.angle_beta   90.00
_cell.angle_gamma   90.00
#
_symmetry.space_group_name_H-M   'P 1'
#
loop_
_entity.id
_entity.type
_entity.pdbx_description
1 polymer ?
#
loop_
_entity_poly.entity_id
_entity_poly.type
_entity_poly.pdbx_seq_one_letter_code
_entity_poly.pdbx_strand_id
1 'polypeptide(L)' 'MFSISWCEVEGENENSWKWFLERLFEDLNIIDGLGLTVVSDQQKGLAKAIKELVPHTEHRNCVRHVYANWKKLHKG' A
#
# COMPACT_ATOMS: atom_id res chain seq x y z
N MET A 1 -2.25 -1.66 -17.90
CA MET A 1 -1.53 -1.55 -16.61
C MET A 1 -0.77 -2.84 -16.42
N PHE A 2 0.53 -2.76 -16.13
CA PHE A 2 1.39 -3.93 -15.93
C PHE A 2 1.73 -4.05 -14.46
N SER A 3 1.70 -5.27 -13.93
CA SER A 3 2.16 -5.54 -12.57
C SER A 3 3.68 -5.40 -12.51
N ILE A 4 4.18 -4.62 -11.55
CA ILE A 4 5.62 -4.43 -11.34
C ILE A 4 6.23 -5.50 -10.43
N SER A 5 5.42 -6.10 -9.55
CA SER A 5 5.83 -7.14 -8.61
C SER A 5 4.60 -7.88 -8.06
N TRP A 6 4.83 -9.03 -7.45
CA TRP A 6 3.85 -9.80 -6.68
C TRP A 6 4.56 -10.54 -5.54
N CYS A 7 3.84 -10.90 -4.48
CA CYS A 7 4.36 -11.71 -3.39
C CYS A 7 3.29 -12.65 -2.85
N GLU A 8 3.71 -13.80 -2.36
CA GLU A 8 2.92 -14.66 -1.49
C GLU A 8 3.39 -14.45 -0.05
N VAL A 9 2.46 -14.16 0.85
CA VAL A 9 2.75 -13.84 2.25
C VAL A 9 1.77 -14.55 3.16
N GLU A 10 2.14 -14.72 4.43
CA GLU A 10 1.36 -15.44 5.45
C GLU A 10 -0.03 -14.82 5.69
N GLY A 11 -0.19 -13.52 5.45
CA GLY A 11 -1.50 -12.87 5.48
C GLY A 11 -1.43 -11.36 5.27
N GLU A 12 -2.59 -10.73 5.25
CA GLU A 12 -2.72 -9.28 5.10
C GLU A 12 -2.53 -8.57 6.45
N ASN A 13 -1.28 -8.49 6.90
CA ASN A 13 -0.90 -7.85 8.16
C ASN A 13 0.30 -6.91 7.97
N GLU A 14 0.58 -6.10 8.99
CA GLU A 14 1.66 -5.10 8.97
C GLU A 14 3.03 -5.70 8.67
N ASN A 15 3.38 -6.84 9.29
CA ASN A 15 4.68 -7.47 9.11
C ASN A 15 4.86 -7.96 7.67
N SER A 16 3.84 -8.62 7.12
CA SER A 16 3.86 -9.11 5.74
C SER A 16 3.94 -7.97 4.73
N TRP A 17 3.19 -6.87 4.94
CA TRP A 17 3.26 -5.70 4.06
C TRP A 17 4.59 -4.97 4.16
N LYS A 18 5.13 -4.80 5.38
CA LYS A 18 6.44 -4.18 5.60
C LYS A 18 7.53 -4.97 4.89
N TRP A 19 7.57 -6.28 5.10
CA TRP A 19 8.53 -7.18 4.44
C TRP A 19 8.50 -7.02 2.91
N PHE A 20 7.30 -7.01 2.31
CA PHE A 20 7.17 -6.90 0.85
C PHE A 20 7.59 -5.54 0.32
N LEU A 21 7.10 -4.46 0.95
CA LEU A 21 7.39 -3.09 0.52
C LEU A 21 8.87 -2.75 0.67
N GLU A 22 9.52 -3.21 1.72
CA GLU A 22 10.95 -2.97 1.98
C GLU A 22 11.80 -3.53 0.84
N ARG A 23 11.53 -4.77 0.39
CA ARG A 23 12.18 -5.40 -0.78
C ARG A 23 11.88 -4.67 -2.07
N LEU A 24 10.62 -4.33 -2.29
CA LEU A 24 10.20 -3.60 -3.49
C LEU A 24 10.88 -2.24 -3.60
N PHE A 25 10.97 -1.50 -2.50
CA PHE A 25 11.60 -0.18 -2.48
C PHE A 25 13.12 -0.29 -2.63
N GLU A 26 13.76 -1.31 -2.05
CA GLU A 26 15.18 -1.60 -2.27
C GLU A 26 15.48 -1.88 -3.75
N ASP A 27 14.72 -2.77 -4.38
CA ASP A 27 14.88 -3.12 -5.81
C ASP A 27 14.64 -1.94 -6.75
N LEU A 28 13.75 -1.02 -6.37
CA LEU A 28 13.44 0.21 -7.12
C LEU A 28 14.32 1.40 -6.74
N ASN A 29 15.25 1.21 -5.79
CA ASN A 29 16.13 2.24 -5.24
C ASN A 29 15.35 3.47 -4.71
N ILE A 30 14.23 3.22 -4.03
CA ILE A 30 13.40 4.22 -3.35
C ILE A 30 13.91 4.33 -1.91
N ILE A 31 14.35 5.53 -1.51
CA ILE A 31 14.97 5.75 -0.19
C ILE A 31 13.94 6.23 0.84
N ASP A 32 13.39 7.43 0.64
CA ASP A 32 12.51 8.09 1.62
C ASP A 32 11.09 8.36 1.09
N GLY A 33 10.87 8.08 -0.20
CA GLY A 33 9.61 8.28 -0.91
C GLY A 33 9.35 9.71 -1.36
N LEU A 34 10.34 10.62 -1.32
CA LEU A 34 10.14 11.98 -1.80
C LEU A 34 9.77 12.00 -3.29
N GLY A 35 8.64 12.63 -3.62
CA GLY A 35 8.12 12.68 -4.99
C GLY A 35 7.38 11.42 -5.44
N LEU A 36 7.28 10.38 -4.59
CA LEU A 36 6.48 9.20 -4.84
C LEU A 36 5.06 9.40 -4.29
N THR A 37 4.06 8.89 -5.02
CA THR A 37 2.68 8.79 -4.55
C THR A 37 2.28 7.33 -4.50
N VAL A 38 1.86 6.86 -3.33
CA VAL A 38 1.39 5.49 -3.12
C VAL A 38 -0.12 5.50 -2.94
N VAL A 39 -0.83 4.75 -3.78
CA VAL A 39 -2.29 4.58 -3.70
C VAL A 39 -2.61 3.15 -3.31
N SER A 40 -3.19 2.94 -2.13
CA SER A 40 -3.46 1.59 -1.61
C SER A 40 -4.91 1.39 -1.14
N ASP A 41 -5.29 0.16 -0.80
CA ASP A 41 -6.51 -0.08 -0.04
C ASP A 41 -6.42 0.49 1.39
N GLN A 42 -7.56 0.60 2.08
CA GLN A 42 -7.72 1.16 3.43
C GLN A 42 -7.30 0.18 4.54
N GLN A 43 -6.21 -0.56 4.34
CA GLN A 43 -5.66 -1.46 5.36
C GLN A 43 -4.69 -0.72 6.29
N LYS A 44 -4.96 -0.79 7.59
CA LYS A 44 -4.16 -0.12 8.64
C LYS A 44 -2.70 -0.59 8.65
N GLY A 45 -2.47 -1.90 8.51
CA GLY A 45 -1.12 -2.47 8.49
C GLY A 45 -0.28 -1.95 7.31
N LEU A 46 -0.89 -1.89 6.13
CA LEU A 46 -0.25 -1.36 4.93
C LEU A 46 0.08 0.14 5.05
N ALA A 47 -0.87 0.94 5.53
CA ALA A 47 -0.65 2.37 5.74
C ALA A 47 0.48 2.65 6.74
N LYS A 48 0.57 1.84 7.81
CA LYS A 48 1.66 1.96 8.79
C LYS A 48 3.01 1.56 8.19
N ALA A 49 3.07 0.45 7.46
CA ALA A 49 4.29 0.02 6.77
C ALA A 49 4.81 1.08 5.77
N ILE A 50 3.93 1.69 4.97
CA ILE A 50 4.29 2.78 4.04
C ILE A 50 4.89 3.96 4.81
N LYS A 51 4.23 4.40 5.90
CA LYS A 51 4.70 5.54 6.69
C LYS A 51 6.06 5.29 7.36
N GLU A 52 6.34 4.05 7.75
CA GLU A 52 7.62 3.68 8.35
C GLU A 52 8.75 3.60 7.31
N LEU A 53 8.49 3.03 6.13
CA LEU A 53 9.51 2.79 5.11
C LEU A 53 9.79 4.02 4.23
N VAL A 54 8.74 4.76 3.85
CA VAL A 54 8.81 5.90 2.93
C VAL A 54 8.04 7.10 3.51
N PRO A 55 8.56 7.72 4.59
CA PRO A 55 7.82 8.72 5.37
C PRO A 55 7.52 10.01 4.59
N HIS A 56 8.21 10.28 3.48
CA HIS A 56 8.01 11.47 2.65
C HIS A 56 7.12 11.22 1.44
N THR A 57 6.53 10.04 1.33
CA THR A 57 5.59 9.70 0.25
C THR A 57 4.22 10.31 0.48
N GLU A 58 3.55 10.70 -0.60
CA GLU A 58 2.13 11.05 -0.59
C GLU A 58 1.29 9.75 -0.58
N HIS A 59 0.79 9.35 0.59
CA HIS A 59 -0.07 8.18 0.71
C HIS A 59 -1.56 8.54 0.54
N ARG A 60 -2.25 7.82 -0.36
CA ARG A 60 -3.69 8.03 -0.64
C ARG A 60 -4.46 6.72 -0.63
N ASN A 61 -5.74 6.82 -0.26
CA ASN A 61 -6.68 5.71 -0.37
C ASN A 61 -7.14 5.54 -1.82
N CYS A 62 -7.20 4.31 -2.27
CA CYS A 62 -7.72 3.96 -3.59
C CYS A 62 -9.23 4.20 -3.65
N VAL A 63 -9.64 5.19 -4.44
CA VAL A 63 -11.06 5.58 -4.61
C VAL A 63 -11.92 4.39 -5.03
N ARG A 64 -11.39 3.49 -5.86
CA ARG A 64 -12.09 2.27 -6.28
C ARG A 64 -12.47 1.41 -5.08
N HIS A 65 -11.56 1.20 -4.13
CA HIS A 65 -11.82 0.41 -2.94
C HIS A 65 -12.72 1.15 -1.94
N VAL A 66 -12.52 2.46 -1.76
CA VAL A 66 -13.42 3.31 -0.96
C VAL A 66 -14.87 3.18 -1.44
N TYR A 67 -15.10 3.32 -2.75
CA TYR A 67 -16.43 3.18 -3.33
C TYR A 67 -16.98 1.76 -3.21
N ALA A 68 -16.15 0.74 -3.45
CA ALA A 68 -16.58 -0.65 -3.30
C ALA A 68 -17.00 -0.97 -1.84
N ASN A 69 -16.25 -0.48 -0.86
CA ASN A 69 -16.56 -0.63 0.56
C ASN A 69 -17.85 0.12 0.91
N TRP A 70 -17.99 1.37 0.46
CA TRP A 70 -19.20 2.17 0.65
C TRP A 70 -20.44 1.48 0.05
N LYS A 71 -20.36 0.98 -1.18
CA LYS A 71 -21.46 0.27 -1.86
C LYS A 71 -21.87 -1.02 -1.14
N LYS A 72 -20.93 -1.73 -0.49
CA LYS A 72 -21.25 -2.92 0.31
C LYS A 72 -22.08 -2.58 1.55
N LEU A 73 -21.80 -1.44 2.17
CA LEU A 73 -22.49 -0.93 3.36
C LEU A 73 -23.86 -0.30 3.02
N HIS A 74 -23.96 0.37 1.87
CA HIS A 74 -25.16 1.06 1.42
C HIS A 74 -25.74 0.36 0.19
N LYS A 75 -26.53 -0.69 0.44
CA LYS A 75 -27.40 -1.30 -0.58
C LYS A 75 -28.65 -0.41 -0.63
N GLY A 76 -28.80 0.35 -1.72
CA GLY A 76 -29.99 1.18 -1.94
C GLY A 76 -31.29 0.40 -1.81
#